data_AF-A0A3N5NMQ9-F1
#
_entry.id   AF-A0A3N5NMQ9-F1
#
_cell.length_a   1.000
_cell.length_b   1.000
_cell.length_c   1.000
_cell.angle_alpha   90.00
_cell.angle_beta   90.00
_cell.angle_gamma   90.00
#
_symmetry.space_group_name_H-M   'P 1'
#
loop_
_entity.id
_entity.type
_entity.pdbx_description
1 polymer ?
#
loop_
_entity_poly.entity_id
_entity_poly.type
_entity_poly.pdbx_seq_one_letter_code
_entity_poly.pdbx_strand_id
1 'polypeptide(L)'
;MAAARALLLREQPLRHGHGGGTRGVGDEPRAQGRFVSDRVRAGGRNGRRRRASGGVRRRSLGARRQRPLFPGVADVSLSLAFDVRSRPVPRQGRDRALEAARADPQPEQPAQVTGRAYRRTVSRHRCRSRGGSRAGCRVRRPRHARTGGRAPARHIHGAGVVSAAARISYREALREAHRKALAADPRVFLMGEDVGRYGGSYAVSKGLLEEFGPERIRDVPLSELGFVGAGIGAALGGMRPIVEVMTVNFSLLALDQIVNTAATLRHMSGGQFSVPLVIRMATGAGRQLAAQHSHSLEGWYAHIPGIKVLAPATIADAHGMLELALADPDPVVIFEHALLYNMEIERPASWPRVDISSAAVRASGKDITLICYGGTLGKTLEAAGLLAAEGIGAEVIDLRVLRPLDDATICASVRATHRAVVVDEGWKTCSLAAEVMARITEQAFYDLDAPLARVCSAEVPIPYAKHMEEAALPQPAKIVAAAKALLGRS
;
A
#
# COMPACT_ATOMS: atom_id res chain seq x y z
N MET A 1 13.76 33.06 25.17
CA MET A 1 13.17 34.11 24.32
C MET A 1 14.13 34.42 23.19
N ALA A 2 13.74 34.15 21.95
CA ALA A 2 14.31 34.72 20.72
C ALA A 2 13.21 34.56 19.64
N ALA A 3 12.95 35.61 18.86
CA ALA A 3 11.71 35.71 18.09
C ALA A 3 11.75 34.96 16.75
N ALA A 4 10.61 34.38 16.35
CA ALA A 4 10.41 33.84 15.02
C ALA A 4 10.41 34.98 13.97
N ARG A 5 11.16 34.81 12.88
CA ARG A 5 11.07 35.68 11.70
C ARG A 5 9.94 35.19 10.80
N ALA A 6 9.06 36.12 10.40
CA ALA A 6 7.94 35.82 9.51
C ALA A 6 8.44 35.46 8.10
N LEU A 7 7.80 34.47 7.47
CA LEU A 7 7.98 34.13 6.07
C LEU A 7 7.14 35.09 5.22
N LEU A 8 7.76 35.88 4.36
CA LEU A 8 7.05 36.71 3.37
C LEU A 8 6.87 35.90 2.08
N LEU A 9 5.64 35.44 1.82
CA LEU A 9 5.25 34.89 0.53
C LEU A 9 5.15 36.03 -0.50
N ARG A 10 5.78 35.87 -1.66
CA ARG A 10 5.59 36.78 -2.80
C ARG A 10 4.24 36.50 -3.45
N GLU A 11 3.41 37.54 -3.59
CA GLU A 11 2.21 37.48 -4.40
C GLU A 11 2.57 37.24 -5.88
N GLN A 12 1.88 36.30 -6.53
CA GLN A 12 1.93 36.10 -7.98
C GLN A 12 0.76 36.85 -8.65
N PRO A 13 1.02 37.82 -9.53
CA PRO A 13 -0.04 38.49 -10.27
C PRO A 13 -0.61 37.56 -11.35
N LEU A 14 -1.87 37.14 -11.18
CA LEU A 14 -2.62 36.41 -12.21
C LEU A 14 -2.83 37.32 -13.43
N ARG A 15 -2.33 36.90 -14.60
CA ARG A 15 -2.61 37.58 -15.88
C ARG A 15 -3.90 37.02 -16.49
N HIS A 16 -4.77 37.96 -16.87
CA HIS A 16 -6.11 37.82 -17.43
C HIS A 16 -6.39 36.53 -18.23
N GLY A 17 -7.47 35.84 -17.85
CA GLY A 17 -8.16 34.89 -18.73
C GLY A 17 -9.07 35.64 -19.74
N HIS A 18 -9.25 35.06 -20.92
CA HIS A 18 -10.16 35.59 -21.93
C HIS A 18 -11.63 35.44 -21.49
N GLY A 19 -12.31 36.56 -21.21
CA GLY A 19 -13.76 36.63 -21.07
C GLY A 19 -14.37 37.37 -22.26
N GLY A 20 -15.10 36.67 -23.11
CA GLY A 20 -15.85 37.28 -24.21
C GLY A 20 -17.30 37.56 -23.83
N GLY A 21 -17.83 38.71 -24.25
CA GLY A 21 -19.18 38.73 -24.81
C GLY A 21 -20.38 39.17 -23.95
N THR A 22 -20.46 40.49 -23.71
CA THR A 22 -21.69 41.31 -23.86
C THR A 22 -22.83 41.32 -22.80
N ARG A 23 -23.41 42.54 -22.67
CA ARG A 23 -24.69 42.96 -22.05
C ARG A 23 -24.74 42.95 -20.51
N GLY A 24 -25.15 44.02 -19.82
CA GLY A 24 -25.51 45.37 -20.29
C GLY A 24 -26.27 46.16 -19.21
N VAL A 25 -26.42 47.48 -19.44
CA VAL A 25 -27.12 48.46 -18.58
C VAL A 25 -26.38 48.80 -17.28
N GLY A 26 -26.27 50.09 -16.97
CA GLY A 26 -25.78 50.59 -15.69
C GLY A 26 -26.71 51.66 -15.14
N ASP A 27 -26.51 52.01 -13.87
CA ASP A 27 -26.65 53.37 -13.38
C ASP A 27 -25.88 53.50 -12.04
N GLU A 28 -25.30 54.67 -11.82
CA GLU A 28 -24.51 55.06 -10.63
C GLU A 28 -25.35 56.00 -9.72
N PRO A 29 -24.86 56.48 -8.57
CA PRO A 29 -24.08 55.82 -7.51
C PRO A 29 -24.65 56.14 -6.10
N ARG A 30 -24.10 55.55 -5.03
CA ARG A 30 -23.77 56.30 -3.78
C ARG A 30 -22.92 55.51 -2.79
N ALA A 31 -22.11 56.27 -2.05
CA ALA A 31 -21.09 55.77 -1.14
C ALA A 31 -21.62 55.38 0.25
N GLN A 32 -20.92 54.45 0.90
CA GLN A 32 -20.33 54.65 2.23
C GLN A 32 -19.43 53.46 2.58
N GLY A 33 -18.27 53.71 3.18
CA GLY A 33 -17.38 52.66 3.68
C GLY A 33 -16.99 52.90 5.14
N ARG A 34 -16.44 51.88 5.79
CA ARG A 34 -15.34 51.99 6.77
C ARG A 34 -14.83 50.61 7.19
N PHE A 35 -13.53 50.57 7.49
CA PHE A 35 -12.80 49.39 7.97
C PHE A 35 -13.16 49.04 9.42
N VAL A 36 -12.99 47.77 9.78
CA VAL A 36 -12.97 47.29 11.17
C VAL A 36 -11.54 46.84 11.51
N SER A 37 -11.11 47.05 12.75
CA SER A 37 -9.75 46.79 13.22
C SER A 37 -9.72 45.87 14.45
N ASP A 38 -8.67 45.05 14.55
CA ASP A 38 -8.44 44.13 15.67
C ASP A 38 -8.05 44.84 16.97
N ARG A 39 -8.46 44.25 18.11
CA ARG A 39 -7.90 44.56 19.44
C ARG A 39 -7.71 43.32 20.31
N VAL A 40 -6.45 43.05 20.63
CA VAL A 40 -6.03 42.19 21.74
C VAL A 40 -6.22 42.92 23.08
N ARG A 41 -6.55 42.19 24.16
CA ARG A 41 -6.46 42.68 25.55
C ARG A 41 -5.90 41.63 26.50
N ALA A 42 -5.21 42.09 27.55
CA ALA A 42 -4.54 41.29 28.57
C ALA A 42 -4.85 41.80 30.00
N GLY A 43 -4.51 41.01 31.02
CA GLY A 43 -4.69 41.29 32.47
C GLY A 43 -5.60 40.26 33.15
N GLY A 44 -5.46 39.91 34.43
CA GLY A 44 -4.53 40.34 35.49
C GLY A 44 -4.68 39.46 36.77
N ARG A 45 -3.84 39.65 37.79
CA ARG A 45 -3.72 38.78 39.00
C ARG A 45 -4.68 39.16 40.14
N ASN A 46 -5.12 38.17 40.96
CA ASN A 46 -4.92 38.09 42.45
C ASN A 46 -5.96 37.21 43.18
N GLY A 47 -5.59 36.61 44.32
CA GLY A 47 -6.51 35.97 45.28
C GLY A 47 -5.89 34.77 46.03
N ARG A 48 -6.08 34.64 47.36
CA ARG A 48 -5.35 33.66 48.21
C ARG A 48 -6.12 33.31 49.51
N ARG A 49 -5.86 32.12 50.09
CA ARG A 49 -6.27 31.62 51.45
C ARG A 49 -7.74 31.15 51.57
N ARG A 50 -8.13 30.22 52.48
CA ARG A 50 -7.41 29.42 53.51
C ARG A 50 -8.14 28.10 53.84
N ARG A 51 -7.45 27.17 54.55
CA ARG A 51 -7.98 25.89 55.11
C ARG A 51 -8.84 26.07 56.37
N ALA A 52 -9.66 25.05 56.66
CA ALA A 52 -9.99 24.41 57.98
C ALA A 52 -11.48 23.97 58.01
N SER A 53 -11.98 22.96 58.75
CA SER A 53 -11.41 21.76 59.40
C SER A 53 -12.55 20.98 60.10
N GLY A 54 -12.47 19.65 60.20
CA GLY A 54 -13.11 18.91 61.32
C GLY A 54 -14.16 17.84 60.99
N GLY A 55 -14.26 16.83 61.88
CA GLY A 55 -15.50 16.07 62.13
C GLY A 55 -15.57 14.63 61.64
N VAL A 56 -14.89 13.68 62.31
CA VAL A 56 -15.14 12.24 62.13
C VAL A 56 -16.43 11.83 62.85
N ARG A 57 -17.36 11.15 62.15
CA ARG A 57 -18.27 10.14 62.76
C ARG A 57 -18.50 8.96 61.81
N ARG A 58 -18.17 7.76 62.29
CA ARG A 58 -18.57 6.48 61.66
C ARG A 58 -20.08 6.27 61.83
N ARG A 59 -20.77 5.86 60.77
CA ARG A 59 -21.88 4.88 60.83
C ARG A 59 -21.87 4.01 59.57
N SER A 60 -22.07 2.72 59.76
CA SER A 60 -22.20 1.70 58.73
C SER A 60 -23.57 1.78 58.04
N LEU A 61 -23.63 1.41 56.75
CA LEU A 61 -24.58 0.46 56.15
C LEU A 61 -24.70 0.65 54.62
N GLY A 62 -24.88 -0.45 53.90
CA GLY A 62 -25.63 -0.49 52.64
C GLY A 62 -24.92 0.00 51.37
N ALA A 63 -24.34 -0.93 50.61
CA ALA A 63 -24.01 -0.67 49.21
C ALA A 63 -25.30 -0.55 48.36
N ARG A 64 -25.60 0.67 47.87
CA ARG A 64 -26.47 0.88 46.70
C ARG A 64 -25.83 1.92 45.78
N ARG A 65 -25.26 1.46 44.66
CA ARG A 65 -24.87 2.35 43.56
C ARG A 65 -26.14 2.97 42.97
N GLN A 66 -26.33 4.27 43.16
CA GLN A 66 -27.28 5.02 42.33
C GLN A 66 -26.72 5.06 40.90
N ARG A 67 -27.44 4.47 39.94
CA ARG A 67 -27.23 4.75 38.52
C ARG A 67 -27.78 6.16 38.24
N PRO A 68 -27.16 6.99 37.39
CA PRO A 68 -27.80 8.18 36.88
C PRO A 68 -29.06 7.77 36.09
N LEU A 69 -30.18 8.40 36.40
CA LEU A 69 -31.43 8.23 35.67
C LEU A 69 -31.35 9.00 34.35
N PHE A 70 -31.01 8.31 33.26
CA PHE A 70 -31.36 8.78 31.94
C PHE A 70 -32.88 8.62 31.75
N PRO A 71 -33.59 9.60 31.17
CA PRO A 71 -34.96 9.39 30.70
C PRO A 71 -34.95 8.23 29.70
N GLY A 72 -35.79 7.22 29.92
CA GLY A 72 -35.94 6.12 28.97
C GLY A 72 -36.48 6.66 27.65
N VAL A 73 -35.70 6.54 26.58
CA VAL A 73 -36.26 6.63 25.23
C VAL A 73 -37.17 5.42 25.06
N ALA A 74 -38.41 5.62 24.59
CA ALA A 74 -39.32 4.51 24.38
C ALA A 74 -38.75 3.56 23.33
N ASP A 75 -38.76 2.25 23.62
CA ASP A 75 -38.40 1.23 22.64
C ASP A 75 -39.29 1.38 21.41
N VAL A 76 -38.68 1.62 20.25
CA VAL A 76 -39.40 1.71 18.99
C VAL A 76 -39.92 0.31 18.66
N SER A 77 -41.24 0.14 18.58
CA SER A 77 -41.83 -1.13 18.21
C SER A 77 -41.35 -1.55 16.81
N LEU A 78 -40.73 -2.72 16.70
CA LEU A 78 -40.39 -3.36 15.41
C LEU A 78 -41.66 -3.89 14.72
N SER A 79 -42.56 -2.99 14.36
CA SER A 79 -43.76 -3.26 13.59
C SER A 79 -43.51 -3.04 12.09
N LEU A 80 -43.25 -4.15 11.39
CA LEU A 80 -43.53 -4.33 9.96
C LEU A 80 -42.81 -3.38 8.97
N ALA A 81 -41.49 -3.50 8.86
CA ALA A 81 -40.70 -2.84 7.80
C ALA A 81 -40.73 -3.54 6.42
N PHE A 82 -41.48 -4.64 6.24
CA PHE A 82 -41.45 -5.47 5.01
C PHE A 82 -42.80 -5.77 4.35
N ASP A 83 -43.92 -5.25 4.86
CA ASP A 83 -45.24 -5.38 4.19
C ASP A 83 -45.47 -4.29 3.13
N VAL A 84 -44.56 -4.20 2.15
CA VAL A 84 -44.74 -3.33 0.98
C VAL A 84 -45.57 -4.06 -0.07
N ARG A 85 -46.88 -3.80 -0.08
CA ARG A 85 -47.76 -4.25 -1.17
C ARG A 85 -47.26 -3.72 -2.52
N SER A 86 -47.09 -4.62 -3.48
CA SER A 86 -46.73 -4.27 -4.87
C SER A 86 -47.79 -3.38 -5.52
N ARG A 87 -47.47 -2.10 -5.73
CA ARG A 87 -48.24 -1.19 -6.60
C ARG A 87 -47.59 -1.11 -7.98
N PRO A 88 -48.34 -1.23 -9.09
CA PRO A 88 -47.80 -0.97 -10.43
C PRO A 88 -47.39 0.50 -10.56
N VAL A 89 -46.19 0.75 -11.11
CA VAL A 89 -45.74 2.11 -11.43
C VAL A 89 -46.45 2.60 -12.70
N PRO A 90 -47.06 3.79 -12.73
CA PRO A 90 -47.70 4.33 -13.92
C PRO A 90 -46.70 4.56 -15.07
N ARG A 91 -47.07 4.16 -16.30
CA ARG A 91 -46.31 4.51 -17.51
C ARG A 91 -46.70 5.91 -18.00
N GLN A 92 -46.07 6.95 -17.44
CA GLN A 92 -46.08 8.31 -18.01
C GLN A 92 -44.65 8.88 -17.98
N GLY A 93 -44.27 9.62 -19.04
CA GLY A 93 -42.91 10.12 -19.22
C GLY A 93 -42.12 9.55 -20.41
N ARG A 94 -42.77 9.16 -21.51
CA ARG A 94 -42.11 9.08 -22.83
C ARG A 94 -42.24 10.45 -23.53
N ASP A 95 -41.50 11.43 -23.03
CA ASP A 95 -41.34 12.71 -23.71
C ASP A 95 -39.95 12.83 -24.36
N ARG A 96 -39.95 13.48 -25.52
CA ARG A 96 -38.90 13.40 -26.54
C ARG A 96 -37.70 14.30 -26.19
N ALA A 97 -36.67 13.74 -25.54
CA ALA A 97 -35.41 14.45 -25.32
C ALA A 97 -34.14 13.57 -25.27
N LEU A 98 -34.21 12.29 -25.69
CA LEU A 98 -33.10 11.33 -25.59
C LEU A 98 -32.89 10.46 -26.84
N GLU A 99 -33.26 10.99 -28.02
CA GLU A 99 -33.08 10.33 -29.33
C GLU A 99 -31.96 10.97 -30.18
N ALA A 100 -31.17 11.89 -29.60
CA ALA A 100 -30.14 12.66 -30.31
C ALA A 100 -28.77 12.67 -29.59
N ALA A 101 -28.35 11.54 -29.01
CA ALA A 101 -27.00 11.38 -28.45
C ALA A 101 -26.58 9.90 -28.32
N ARG A 102 -26.36 9.22 -29.46
CA ARG A 102 -25.45 8.06 -29.68
C ARG A 102 -25.74 7.41 -31.03
N ALA A 103 -25.04 7.84 -32.06
CA ALA A 103 -24.69 6.97 -33.18
C ALA A 103 -23.22 6.58 -32.98
N ASP A 104 -22.90 5.30 -32.99
CA ASP A 104 -21.51 4.85 -33.09
C ASP A 104 -20.94 5.31 -34.44
N PRO A 105 -19.74 5.90 -34.51
CA PRO A 105 -19.03 6.06 -35.77
C PRO A 105 -18.69 4.67 -36.30
N GLN A 106 -19.33 4.25 -37.40
CA GLN A 106 -18.89 3.04 -38.09
C GLN A 106 -17.45 3.23 -38.61
N PRO A 107 -16.62 2.18 -38.58
CA PRO A 107 -15.27 2.27 -39.15
C PRO A 107 -15.36 2.42 -40.67
N GLU A 108 -15.03 3.60 -41.18
CA GLU A 108 -14.89 3.81 -42.62
C GLU A 108 -13.82 2.87 -43.20
N GLN A 109 -14.12 2.29 -44.36
CA GLN A 109 -13.17 1.44 -45.09
C GLN A 109 -11.98 2.29 -45.58
N PRO A 110 -10.75 1.76 -45.58
CA PRO A 110 -9.58 2.51 -46.05
C PRO A 110 -9.69 2.82 -47.54
N ALA A 111 -9.80 4.11 -47.87
CA ALA A 111 -9.83 4.58 -49.26
C ALA A 111 -8.52 4.21 -50.00
N GLN A 112 -8.67 3.63 -51.19
CA GLN A 112 -7.53 3.33 -52.06
C GLN A 112 -6.90 4.63 -52.59
N VAL A 113 -5.66 4.91 -52.21
CA VAL A 113 -4.86 6.00 -52.80
C VAL A 113 -3.85 5.41 -53.78
N THR A 114 -4.13 5.59 -55.07
CA THR A 114 -3.19 5.30 -56.15
C THR A 114 -2.02 6.29 -56.11
N GLY A 115 -0.79 5.77 -56.15
CA GLY A 115 0.40 6.57 -55.82
C GLY A 115 0.91 7.47 -56.95
N ARG A 116 1.71 8.47 -56.55
CA ARG A 116 2.79 9.03 -57.39
C ARG A 116 3.97 9.46 -56.53
N ALA A 117 5.17 9.11 -56.97
CA ALA A 117 6.40 9.32 -56.21
C ALA A 117 6.89 10.78 -56.26
N TYR A 118 7.55 11.23 -55.19
CA TYR A 118 8.42 12.41 -55.26
C TYR A 118 9.72 12.21 -54.47
N ARG A 119 10.86 12.38 -55.14
CA ARG A 119 12.19 12.39 -54.54
C ARG A 119 12.52 13.79 -54.00
N ARG A 120 13.21 13.86 -52.85
CA ARG A 120 14.20 14.90 -52.49
C ARG A 120 15.03 14.39 -51.30
N THR A 121 16.20 13.82 -51.56
CA THR A 121 17.52 14.48 -51.38
C THR A 121 17.81 14.95 -49.95
N VAL A 122 18.59 14.15 -49.20
CA VAL A 122 19.31 14.59 -48.00
C VAL A 122 20.79 14.62 -48.30
N SER A 123 21.46 15.72 -47.98
CA SER A 123 22.87 15.99 -48.26
C SER A 123 23.80 15.20 -47.33
N ARG A 124 24.90 14.67 -47.89
CA ARG A 124 25.97 14.02 -47.11
C ARG A 124 27.06 15.04 -46.75
N HIS A 125 27.32 15.25 -45.47
CA HIS A 125 28.58 15.89 -45.05
C HIS A 125 29.74 14.89 -45.17
N ARG A 126 30.83 15.33 -45.83
CA ARG A 126 32.09 14.60 -45.93
C ARG A 126 32.91 14.80 -44.65
N CYS A 127 33.57 13.74 -44.18
CA CYS A 127 34.86 13.88 -43.51
C CYS A 127 35.93 13.12 -44.33
N ARG A 128 37.16 13.66 -44.37
CA ARG A 128 38.19 13.29 -45.36
C ARG A 128 39.06 12.11 -44.88
N SER A 129 39.42 11.24 -45.83
CA SER A 129 40.49 10.25 -45.67
C SER A 129 41.83 10.73 -46.25
N ARG A 130 42.91 10.35 -45.57
CA ARG A 130 44.28 10.10 -46.09
C ARG A 130 44.68 8.77 -45.43
N GLY A 131 45.31 7.78 -46.06
CA GLY A 131 46.00 7.72 -47.35
C GLY A 131 47.39 7.11 -47.13
N GLY A 132 47.57 5.81 -47.40
CA GLY A 132 48.83 5.09 -47.13
C GLY A 132 48.79 3.65 -47.66
N SER A 133 49.93 3.13 -48.14
CA SER A 133 50.01 1.97 -49.07
C SER A 133 50.75 0.75 -48.51
N ARG A 134 50.65 -0.36 -49.26
CA ARG A 134 51.12 -1.73 -48.97
C ARG A 134 52.65 -1.92 -48.95
N ALA A 135 53.11 -2.77 -48.03
CA ALA A 135 54.06 -3.87 -48.24
C ALA A 135 53.88 -4.88 -47.06
N GLY A 136 54.09 -6.20 -47.15
CA GLY A 136 54.48 -7.04 -48.28
C GLY A 136 55.41 -8.18 -47.83
N CYS A 137 54.89 -9.36 -47.45
CA CYS A 137 55.69 -10.59 -47.45
C CYS A 137 54.88 -11.89 -47.51
N ARG A 138 55.52 -12.94 -48.03
CA ARG A 138 55.01 -14.32 -48.23
C ARG A 138 55.22 -15.14 -46.92
N VAL A 139 54.71 -16.36 -46.70
CA VAL A 139 55.16 -17.62 -47.34
C VAL A 139 54.24 -18.83 -46.96
N ARG A 140 53.90 -19.64 -47.98
CA ARG A 140 53.56 -21.09 -48.07
C ARG A 140 52.72 -21.81 -46.99
N ARG A 141 51.64 -22.46 -47.49
CA ARG A 141 51.10 -23.75 -47.03
C ARG A 141 51.74 -24.92 -47.82
N PRO A 142 51.70 -26.16 -47.30
CA PRO A 142 51.55 -27.38 -48.09
C PRO A 142 50.10 -27.93 -48.06
N ARG A 143 49.81 -28.94 -48.92
CA ARG A 143 48.50 -29.58 -49.15
C ARG A 143 48.57 -31.10 -48.87
N HIS A 144 47.41 -31.78 -49.01
CA HIS A 144 47.17 -33.24 -49.08
C HIS A 144 46.87 -33.93 -47.73
N ALA A 145 45.99 -34.94 -47.64
CA ALA A 145 44.98 -35.48 -48.59
C ALA A 145 43.82 -36.17 -47.81
N ARG A 146 42.78 -36.63 -48.52
CA ARG A 146 41.61 -37.35 -47.94
C ARG A 146 41.85 -38.87 -47.82
N THR A 147 41.63 -39.41 -46.62
CA THR A 147 41.11 -40.74 -46.23
C THR A 147 40.78 -40.70 -44.71
N GLY A 148 40.01 -41.61 -44.09
CA GLY A 148 39.12 -42.65 -44.62
C GLY A 148 38.77 -43.71 -43.54
N GLY A 149 37.49 -44.01 -43.31
CA GLY A 149 37.03 -45.12 -42.45
C GLY A 149 36.47 -44.74 -41.06
N ARG A 150 35.57 -45.59 -40.52
CA ARG A 150 34.88 -45.45 -39.22
C ARG A 150 35.61 -46.20 -38.09
N ALA A 151 35.52 -45.68 -36.87
CA ALA A 151 35.43 -46.47 -35.63
C ALA A 151 34.70 -45.67 -34.53
N PRO A 152 33.81 -46.28 -33.72
CA PRO A 152 33.07 -45.55 -32.67
C PRO A 152 33.85 -45.53 -31.34
N ALA A 153 34.24 -44.34 -30.88
CA ALA A 153 34.80 -44.15 -29.53
C ALA A 153 33.67 -43.85 -28.53
N ARG A 154 33.72 -44.51 -27.37
CA ARG A 154 32.71 -44.39 -26.29
C ARG A 154 32.82 -43.02 -25.63
N HIS A 155 31.73 -42.26 -25.57
CA HIS A 155 31.69 -41.03 -24.78
C HIS A 155 31.58 -41.34 -23.29
N ILE A 156 32.62 -40.94 -22.54
CA ILE A 156 32.64 -40.96 -21.08
C ILE A 156 32.12 -39.62 -20.57
N HIS A 157 31.08 -39.67 -19.74
CA HIS A 157 30.65 -38.66 -18.76
C HIS A 157 30.78 -37.18 -19.20
N GLY A 158 29.74 -36.67 -19.86
CA GLY A 158 29.47 -35.24 -19.81
C GLY A 158 29.05 -34.87 -18.38
N ALA A 159 29.82 -34.00 -17.72
CA ALA A 159 29.46 -33.46 -16.41
C ALA A 159 28.05 -32.85 -16.47
N GLY A 160 27.24 -33.12 -15.45
CA GLY A 160 25.90 -32.54 -15.37
C GLY A 160 25.99 -31.03 -15.44
N VAL A 161 25.30 -30.43 -16.42
CA VAL A 161 25.04 -28.99 -16.41
C VAL A 161 24.21 -28.73 -15.17
N VAL A 162 24.85 -28.24 -14.12
CA VAL A 162 24.15 -27.73 -12.94
C VAL A 162 23.32 -26.56 -13.45
N SER A 163 22.02 -26.80 -13.62
CA SER A 163 21.08 -25.78 -14.06
C SER A 163 21.23 -24.59 -13.12
N ALA A 164 21.62 -23.43 -13.65
CA ALA A 164 21.66 -22.21 -12.87
C ALA A 164 20.26 -22.00 -12.28
N ALA A 165 20.15 -22.06 -10.96
CA ALA A 165 18.85 -22.07 -10.30
C ALA A 165 18.08 -20.82 -10.70
N ALA A 166 16.87 -21.02 -11.23
CA ALA A 166 16.07 -19.94 -11.78
C ALA A 166 15.82 -18.89 -10.69
N ARG A 167 16.14 -17.63 -10.96
CA ARG A 167 15.79 -16.55 -10.03
C ARG A 167 14.29 -16.28 -10.12
N ILE A 168 13.69 -15.87 -9.00
CA ILE A 168 12.29 -15.44 -8.96
C ILE A 168 12.20 -14.10 -8.22
N SER A 169 11.43 -13.18 -8.81
CA SER A 169 11.15 -11.87 -8.20
C SER A 169 9.90 -11.90 -7.33
N TYR A 170 9.77 -10.94 -6.41
CA TYR A 170 8.55 -10.73 -5.61
C TYR A 170 7.32 -10.55 -6.51
N ARG A 171 7.44 -9.77 -7.60
CA ARG A 171 6.40 -9.63 -8.64
C ARG A 171 6.01 -10.97 -9.26
N GLU A 172 6.99 -11.82 -9.57
CA GLU A 172 6.72 -13.12 -10.19
C GLU A 172 6.07 -14.09 -9.20
N ALA A 173 6.50 -14.08 -7.93
CA ALA A 173 5.87 -14.84 -6.86
C ALA A 173 4.38 -14.47 -6.67
N LEU A 174 4.04 -13.18 -6.73
CA LEU A 174 2.66 -12.72 -6.74
C LEU A 174 1.89 -13.20 -7.98
N ARG A 175 2.52 -13.21 -9.17
CA ARG A 175 1.88 -13.73 -10.39
C ARG A 175 1.62 -15.23 -10.28
N GLU A 176 2.58 -16.01 -9.77
CA GLU A 176 2.41 -17.44 -9.50
C GLU A 176 1.27 -17.69 -8.50
N ALA A 177 1.16 -16.86 -7.45
CA ALA A 177 0.03 -16.91 -6.52
C ALA A 177 -1.32 -16.64 -7.19
N HIS A 178 -1.41 -15.61 -8.04
CA HIS A 178 -2.63 -15.30 -8.81
C HIS A 178 -2.99 -16.46 -9.76
N ARG A 179 -2.01 -16.95 -10.53
CA ARG A 179 -2.18 -18.07 -11.47
C ARG A 179 -2.67 -19.34 -10.74
N LYS A 180 -2.09 -19.65 -9.58
CA LYS A 180 -2.53 -20.76 -8.72
C LYS A 180 -3.97 -20.57 -8.26
N ALA A 181 -4.33 -19.40 -7.73
CA ALA A 181 -5.68 -19.11 -7.25
C ALA A 181 -6.73 -19.19 -8.36
N LEU A 182 -6.45 -18.61 -9.53
CA LEU A 182 -7.33 -18.62 -10.70
C LEU A 182 -7.51 -20.03 -11.29
N ALA A 183 -6.48 -20.87 -11.25
CA ALA A 183 -6.56 -22.27 -11.68
C ALA A 183 -7.30 -23.18 -10.68
N ALA A 184 -7.24 -22.87 -9.37
CA ALA A 184 -7.77 -23.73 -8.31
C ALA A 184 -9.29 -23.55 -8.07
N ASP A 185 -9.84 -22.34 -8.22
CA ASP A 185 -11.25 -22.06 -7.93
C ASP A 185 -11.87 -21.21 -9.04
N PRO A 186 -12.90 -21.70 -9.79
CA PRO A 186 -13.51 -20.96 -10.88
C PRO A 186 -14.26 -19.70 -10.42
N ARG A 187 -14.53 -19.56 -9.12
CA ARG A 187 -15.15 -18.37 -8.51
C ARG A 187 -14.17 -17.22 -8.30
N VAL A 188 -12.87 -17.49 -8.34
CA VAL A 188 -11.83 -16.46 -8.21
C VAL A 188 -11.72 -15.69 -9.53
N PHE A 189 -11.61 -14.37 -9.48
CA PHE A 189 -11.30 -13.56 -10.66
C PHE A 189 -10.55 -12.30 -10.24
N LEU A 190 -9.72 -11.75 -11.12
CA LEU A 190 -9.03 -10.48 -10.91
C LEU A 190 -9.81 -9.35 -11.57
N MET A 191 -10.04 -8.27 -10.84
CA MET A 191 -10.58 -7.03 -11.40
C MET A 191 -9.82 -5.82 -10.85
N GLY A 192 -9.60 -4.83 -11.71
CA GLY A 192 -8.88 -3.62 -11.35
C GLY A 192 -8.48 -2.80 -12.57
N GLU A 193 -7.78 -1.70 -12.33
CA GLU A 193 -7.31 -0.80 -13.37
C GLU A 193 -6.07 -1.38 -14.06
N ASP A 194 -6.09 -1.41 -15.40
CA ASP A 194 -5.00 -1.91 -16.25
C ASP A 194 -4.58 -3.40 -16.02
N VAL A 195 -5.33 -4.17 -15.23
CA VAL A 195 -4.99 -5.55 -14.84
C VAL A 195 -5.03 -6.55 -15.99
N GLY A 196 -5.82 -6.27 -17.03
CA GLY A 196 -6.00 -7.10 -18.21
C GLY A 196 -4.93 -6.81 -19.26
N ARG A 197 -5.26 -5.99 -20.26
CA ARG A 197 -4.40 -5.84 -21.47
C ARG A 197 -3.02 -5.26 -21.21
N TYR A 198 -2.87 -4.44 -20.17
CA TYR A 198 -1.58 -3.85 -19.79
C TYR A 198 -0.78 -4.78 -18.86
N GLY A 199 -1.46 -5.70 -18.15
CA GLY A 199 -0.84 -6.66 -17.24
C GLY A 199 -0.60 -6.13 -15.82
N GLY A 200 -1.36 -5.12 -15.41
CA GLY A 200 -1.28 -4.44 -14.13
C GLY A 200 -0.17 -3.39 -14.09
N SER A 201 -0.37 -2.31 -13.34
CA SER A 201 0.56 -1.17 -13.28
C SER A 201 1.97 -1.53 -12.79
N TYR A 202 2.08 -2.58 -11.97
CA TYR A 202 3.36 -3.15 -11.51
C TYR A 202 3.74 -4.44 -12.24
N ALA A 203 3.10 -4.76 -13.36
CA ALA A 203 3.28 -5.97 -14.17
C ALA A 203 3.04 -7.31 -13.43
N VAL A 204 2.23 -7.31 -12.36
CA VAL A 204 1.90 -8.52 -11.59
C VAL A 204 1.00 -9.45 -12.42
N SER A 205 -0.10 -8.96 -12.96
CA SER A 205 -1.09 -9.76 -13.72
C SER A 205 -0.73 -9.99 -15.20
N LYS A 206 0.45 -9.56 -15.64
CA LYS A 206 0.91 -9.69 -17.03
C LYS A 206 0.87 -11.15 -17.51
N GLY A 207 0.16 -11.39 -18.63
CA GLY A 207 -0.03 -12.72 -19.23
C GLY A 207 -1.27 -13.48 -18.72
N LEU A 208 -1.91 -13.02 -17.63
CA LEU A 208 -3.07 -13.73 -17.07
C LEU A 208 -4.32 -13.57 -17.94
N LEU A 209 -4.47 -12.45 -18.67
CA LEU A 209 -5.63 -12.24 -19.55
C LEU A 209 -5.60 -13.23 -20.73
N GLU A 210 -4.42 -13.48 -21.29
CA GLU A 210 -4.20 -14.47 -22.34
C GLU A 210 -4.40 -15.90 -21.84
N GLU A 211 -4.09 -16.18 -20.57
CA GLU A 211 -4.20 -17.51 -19.96
C GLU A 211 -5.64 -17.86 -19.50
N PHE A 212 -6.35 -16.92 -18.85
CA PHE A 212 -7.64 -17.17 -18.22
C PHE A 212 -8.84 -16.48 -18.89
N GLY A 213 -8.60 -15.57 -19.84
CA GLY A 213 -9.63 -14.88 -20.61
C GLY A 213 -10.32 -13.71 -19.88
N PRO A 214 -11.11 -12.91 -20.63
CA PRO A 214 -11.68 -11.64 -20.15
C PRO A 214 -12.77 -11.79 -19.08
N GLU A 215 -13.32 -12.99 -18.88
CA GLU A 215 -14.26 -13.23 -17.78
C GLU A 215 -13.56 -13.35 -16.42
N ARG A 216 -12.30 -13.82 -16.42
CA ARG A 216 -11.49 -14.07 -15.22
C ARG A 216 -10.53 -12.93 -14.90
N ILE A 217 -10.13 -12.12 -15.89
CA ILE A 217 -9.27 -10.95 -15.74
C ILE A 217 -9.99 -9.74 -16.35
N ARG A 218 -10.44 -8.80 -15.50
CA ARG A 218 -11.34 -7.71 -15.89
C ARG A 218 -10.71 -6.34 -15.68
N ASP A 219 -10.38 -5.67 -16.79
CA ASP A 219 -10.10 -4.23 -16.78
C ASP A 219 -11.37 -3.46 -16.35
N VAL A 220 -11.22 -2.44 -15.51
CA VAL A 220 -12.31 -1.58 -15.02
C VAL A 220 -12.02 -0.09 -15.30
N PRO A 221 -13.05 0.79 -15.33
CA PRO A 221 -12.82 2.23 -15.41
C PRO A 221 -12.14 2.78 -14.15
N LEU A 222 -11.45 3.93 -14.29
CA LEU A 222 -10.90 4.71 -13.17
C LEU A 222 -12.03 5.24 -12.28
N SER A 223 -12.44 4.43 -11.30
CA SER A 223 -13.69 4.57 -10.53
C SER A 223 -13.68 3.59 -9.35
N GLU A 224 -12.72 3.79 -8.45
CA GLU A 224 -12.38 2.90 -7.34
C GLU A 224 -13.58 2.58 -6.45
N LEU A 225 -14.39 3.59 -6.10
CA LEU A 225 -15.66 3.39 -5.38
C LEU A 225 -16.58 2.39 -6.10
N GLY A 226 -16.70 2.53 -7.43
CA GLY A 226 -17.60 1.71 -8.24
C GLY A 226 -17.12 0.27 -8.38
N PHE A 227 -15.85 0.06 -8.72
CA PHE A 227 -15.35 -1.29 -8.95
C PHE A 227 -15.07 -2.06 -7.66
N VAL A 228 -14.65 -1.40 -6.57
CA VAL A 228 -14.54 -2.07 -5.26
C VAL A 228 -15.93 -2.50 -4.77
N GLY A 229 -16.94 -1.64 -4.91
CA GLY A 229 -18.33 -2.00 -4.61
C GLY A 229 -18.87 -3.15 -5.47
N ALA A 230 -18.54 -3.17 -6.77
CA ALA A 230 -18.88 -4.29 -7.65
C ALA A 230 -18.18 -5.61 -7.25
N GLY A 231 -16.92 -5.55 -6.80
CA GLY A 231 -16.20 -6.70 -6.25
C GLY A 231 -16.86 -7.23 -4.97
N ILE A 232 -17.24 -6.35 -4.04
CA ILE A 232 -18.00 -6.72 -2.83
C ILE A 232 -19.35 -7.35 -3.19
N GLY A 233 -20.08 -6.78 -4.15
CA GLY A 233 -21.33 -7.35 -4.66
C GLY A 233 -21.15 -8.73 -5.29
N ALA A 234 -20.06 -8.95 -6.03
CA ALA A 234 -19.74 -10.27 -6.58
C ALA A 234 -19.39 -11.28 -5.48
N ALA A 235 -18.68 -10.87 -4.43
CA ALA A 235 -18.39 -11.72 -3.26
C ALA A 235 -19.67 -12.16 -2.54
N LEU A 236 -20.63 -11.24 -2.37
CA LEU A 236 -21.97 -11.54 -1.85
C LEU A 236 -22.77 -12.47 -2.77
N GLY A 237 -22.55 -12.39 -4.09
CA GLY A 237 -23.05 -13.34 -5.08
C GLY A 237 -22.37 -14.72 -5.06
N GLY A 238 -21.44 -14.98 -4.13
CA GLY A 238 -20.73 -16.25 -3.99
C GLY A 238 -19.42 -16.37 -4.77
N MET A 239 -18.96 -15.28 -5.40
CA MET A 239 -17.64 -15.23 -6.06
C MET A 239 -16.52 -14.98 -5.04
N ARG A 240 -15.27 -15.01 -5.50
CA ARG A 240 -14.07 -14.74 -4.69
C ARG A 240 -13.14 -13.73 -5.38
N PRO A 241 -13.55 -12.46 -5.50
CA PRO A 241 -12.79 -11.48 -6.26
C PRO A 241 -11.45 -11.16 -5.60
N ILE A 242 -10.43 -11.02 -6.45
CA ILE A 242 -9.22 -10.26 -6.17
C ILE A 242 -9.45 -8.88 -6.78
N VAL A 243 -9.57 -7.86 -5.93
CA VAL A 243 -9.77 -6.47 -6.34
C VAL A 243 -8.45 -5.74 -6.22
N GLU A 244 -7.88 -5.32 -7.35
CA GLU A 244 -6.65 -4.53 -7.41
C GLU A 244 -7.00 -3.04 -7.50
N VAL A 245 -6.64 -2.29 -6.45
CA VAL A 245 -6.60 -0.83 -6.51
C VAL A 245 -5.14 -0.43 -6.70
N MET A 246 -4.84 0.29 -7.77
CA MET A 246 -3.47 0.48 -8.28
C MET A 246 -2.47 0.89 -7.20
N THR A 247 -2.84 1.84 -6.34
CA THR A 247 -2.07 2.18 -5.13
C THR A 247 -2.99 2.47 -3.96
N VAL A 248 -2.47 2.34 -2.73
CA VAL A 248 -3.16 2.70 -1.49
C VAL A 248 -3.61 4.16 -1.46
N ASN A 249 -2.99 5.05 -2.22
CA ASN A 249 -3.38 6.46 -2.31
C ASN A 249 -4.78 6.63 -2.90
N PHE A 250 -5.12 5.81 -3.91
CA PHE A 250 -6.41 5.84 -4.60
C PHE A 250 -7.50 5.07 -3.83
N SER A 251 -7.11 4.18 -2.91
CA SER A 251 -8.02 3.49 -2.01
C SER A 251 -8.93 4.43 -1.20
N LEU A 252 -8.49 5.66 -0.96
CA LEU A 252 -9.27 6.71 -0.29
C LEU A 252 -10.60 7.00 -1.00
N LEU A 253 -10.68 6.83 -2.33
CA LEU A 253 -11.91 6.98 -3.11
C LEU A 253 -12.89 5.81 -2.90
N ALA A 254 -12.37 4.62 -2.54
CA ALA A 254 -13.16 3.42 -2.25
C ALA A 254 -13.38 3.16 -0.75
N LEU A 255 -12.90 4.04 0.14
CA LEU A 255 -12.84 3.76 1.57
C LEU A 255 -14.21 3.48 2.20
N ASP A 256 -15.28 4.12 1.71
CA ASP A 256 -16.66 3.86 2.13
C ASP A 256 -17.11 2.41 1.86
N GLN A 257 -16.79 1.87 0.68
CA GLN A 257 -17.09 0.48 0.33
C GLN A 257 -16.33 -0.50 1.23
N ILE A 258 -15.08 -0.19 1.57
CA ILE A 258 -14.27 -1.06 2.43
C ILE A 258 -14.75 -1.00 3.90
N VAL A 259 -14.93 0.20 4.44
CA VAL A 259 -15.30 0.43 5.85
C VAL A 259 -16.76 0.12 6.12
N ASN A 260 -17.69 0.73 5.37
CA ASN A 260 -19.12 0.73 5.69
C ASN A 260 -19.89 -0.43 5.02
N THR A 261 -19.30 -1.10 4.04
CA THR A 261 -19.91 -2.27 3.38
C THR A 261 -19.15 -3.56 3.66
N ALA A 262 -17.90 -3.71 3.18
CA ALA A 262 -17.18 -4.98 3.27
C ALA A 262 -16.94 -5.42 4.73
N ALA A 263 -16.40 -4.53 5.56
CA ALA A 263 -15.99 -4.85 6.92
C ALA A 263 -17.17 -5.12 7.87
N THR A 264 -18.26 -4.36 7.74
CA THR A 264 -19.37 -4.32 8.69
C THR A 264 -20.48 -5.33 8.39
N LEU A 265 -20.67 -5.72 7.13
CA LEU A 265 -21.88 -6.43 6.70
C LEU A 265 -22.08 -7.79 7.38
N ARG A 266 -21.00 -8.51 7.71
CA ARG A 266 -21.09 -9.76 8.49
C ARG A 266 -21.61 -9.52 9.91
N HIS A 267 -21.19 -8.44 10.55
CA HIS A 267 -21.69 -8.06 11.87
C HIS A 267 -23.14 -7.56 11.81
N MET A 268 -23.44 -6.63 10.88
CA MET A 268 -24.77 -6.03 10.73
C MET A 268 -25.85 -7.05 10.34
N SER A 269 -25.47 -8.10 9.60
CA SER A 269 -26.37 -9.19 9.23
C SER A 269 -26.43 -10.34 10.27
N GLY A 270 -25.85 -10.17 11.45
CA GLY A 270 -25.83 -11.24 12.47
C GLY A 270 -25.14 -12.52 12.01
N GLY A 271 -24.20 -12.44 11.07
CA GLY A 271 -23.50 -13.56 10.47
C GLY A 271 -24.20 -14.22 9.28
N GLN A 272 -25.32 -13.68 8.78
CA GLN A 272 -26.03 -14.23 7.61
C GLN A 272 -25.25 -14.06 6.30
N PHE A 273 -24.47 -12.99 6.16
CA PHE A 273 -23.61 -12.75 5.01
C PHE A 273 -22.13 -12.70 5.43
N SER A 274 -21.27 -13.26 4.59
CA SER A 274 -19.82 -13.10 4.64
C SER A 274 -19.38 -12.40 3.35
N VAL A 275 -18.23 -11.73 3.37
CA VAL A 275 -17.73 -10.96 2.23
C VAL A 275 -16.34 -11.47 1.84
N PRO A 276 -16.23 -12.66 1.21
CA PRO A 276 -14.96 -13.31 0.91
C PRO A 276 -14.28 -12.69 -0.33
N LEU A 277 -13.62 -11.55 -0.15
CA LEU A 277 -12.77 -10.94 -1.18
C LEU A 277 -11.37 -10.62 -0.65
N VAL A 278 -10.42 -10.55 -1.58
CA VAL A 278 -9.10 -9.97 -1.35
C VAL A 278 -9.03 -8.62 -2.04
N ILE A 279 -8.65 -7.58 -1.30
CA ILE A 279 -8.31 -6.27 -1.85
C ILE A 279 -6.80 -6.14 -1.80
N ARG A 280 -6.12 -6.00 -2.95
CA ARG A 280 -4.66 -5.84 -3.02
C ARG A 280 -4.27 -4.45 -3.53
N MET A 281 -3.22 -3.88 -2.95
CA MET A 281 -2.80 -2.51 -3.19
C MET A 281 -1.28 -2.37 -3.14
N ALA A 282 -0.71 -1.60 -4.07
CA ALA A 282 0.67 -1.14 -3.92
C ALA A 282 0.75 -0.05 -2.83
N THR A 283 1.78 -0.10 -1.98
CA THR A 283 1.97 0.85 -0.87
C THR A 283 3.41 1.38 -0.78
N GLY A 284 3.59 2.47 -0.02
CA GLY A 284 4.89 2.98 0.40
C GLY A 284 5.63 3.85 -0.62
N ALA A 285 6.83 4.28 -0.22
CA ALA A 285 7.61 5.32 -0.90
C ALA A 285 8.97 4.81 -1.42
N GLY A 286 9.91 5.71 -1.74
CA GLY A 286 11.29 5.39 -2.13
C GLY A 286 11.49 5.23 -3.64
N ARG A 287 10.56 5.75 -4.44
CA ARG A 287 10.58 5.71 -5.92
C ARG A 287 10.46 7.11 -6.54
N GLN A 288 10.62 8.16 -5.75
CA GLN A 288 10.45 9.55 -6.15
C GLN A 288 9.07 9.86 -6.76
N LEU A 289 8.00 9.26 -6.19
CA LEU A 289 6.62 9.47 -6.66
C LEU A 289 5.95 10.71 -6.03
N ALA A 290 6.66 11.39 -5.13
CA ALA A 290 6.22 12.59 -4.42
C ALA A 290 4.95 12.40 -3.57
N ALA A 291 4.41 13.51 -3.05
CA ALA A 291 3.44 13.55 -1.96
C ALA A 291 2.22 12.62 -2.13
N GLN A 292 1.53 12.67 -3.28
CA GLN A 292 0.22 12.03 -3.46
C GLN A 292 0.26 10.54 -3.83
N HIS A 293 1.46 9.98 -4.07
CA HIS A 293 1.64 8.61 -4.55
C HIS A 293 2.54 7.75 -3.64
N SER A 294 2.86 8.26 -2.45
CA SER A 294 3.87 7.69 -1.55
C SER A 294 3.38 7.49 -0.12
N HIS A 295 2.06 7.40 0.10
CA HIS A 295 1.52 7.14 1.43
C HIS A 295 1.74 5.68 1.87
N SER A 296 1.95 5.50 3.17
CA SER A 296 1.84 4.21 3.88
C SER A 296 0.61 4.31 4.79
N LEU A 297 -0.53 3.75 4.37
CA LEU A 297 -1.82 3.83 5.08
C LEU A 297 -2.25 2.49 5.68
N GLU A 298 -1.36 1.51 5.77
CA GLU A 298 -1.68 0.17 6.27
C GLU A 298 -2.17 0.23 7.72
N GLY A 299 -1.66 1.18 8.52
CA GLY A 299 -2.13 1.47 9.87
C GLY A 299 -3.57 2.02 9.94
N TRP A 300 -4.02 2.79 8.94
CA TRP A 300 -5.43 3.23 8.84
C TRP A 300 -6.33 2.03 8.61
N TYR A 301 -5.94 1.12 7.72
CA TYR A 301 -6.72 -0.10 7.48
C TYR A 301 -6.68 -1.05 8.67
N ALA A 302 -5.53 -1.19 9.35
CA ALA A 302 -5.40 -1.99 10.56
C ALA A 302 -6.29 -1.51 11.71
N HIS A 303 -6.73 -0.24 11.71
CA HIS A 303 -7.70 0.29 12.67
C HIS A 303 -9.12 -0.27 12.47
N ILE A 304 -9.52 -0.57 11.22
CA ILE A 304 -10.91 -0.92 10.84
C ILE A 304 -11.32 -2.30 11.36
N PRO A 305 -12.35 -2.43 12.22
CA PRO A 305 -12.91 -3.73 12.61
C PRO A 305 -13.66 -4.41 11.47
N GLY A 306 -13.55 -5.74 11.38
CA GLY A 306 -14.25 -6.55 10.37
C GLY A 306 -13.42 -6.91 9.14
N ILE A 307 -12.18 -6.42 9.02
CA ILE A 307 -11.22 -6.86 8.00
C ILE A 307 -9.97 -7.50 8.61
N LYS A 308 -9.24 -8.26 7.79
CA LYS A 308 -7.86 -8.69 8.04
C LYS A 308 -6.90 -7.83 7.22
N VAL A 309 -5.73 -7.50 7.77
CA VAL A 309 -4.72 -6.69 7.07
C VAL A 309 -3.37 -7.40 7.06
N LEU A 310 -2.81 -7.58 5.86
CA LEU A 310 -1.56 -8.28 5.61
C LEU A 310 -0.54 -7.37 4.90
N ALA A 311 0.73 -7.52 5.24
CA ALA A 311 1.85 -6.77 4.66
C ALA A 311 3.02 -7.71 4.32
N PRO A 312 2.92 -8.52 3.24
CA PRO A 312 3.96 -9.49 2.85
C PRO A 312 5.32 -8.82 2.61
N ALA A 313 6.28 -9.09 3.50
CA ALA A 313 7.62 -8.49 3.43
C ALA A 313 8.66 -9.34 2.67
N THR A 314 8.36 -10.61 2.41
CA THR A 314 9.26 -11.54 1.70
C THR A 314 8.61 -12.15 0.45
N ILE A 315 9.43 -12.69 -0.45
CA ILE A 315 8.96 -13.38 -1.66
C ILE A 315 8.15 -14.65 -1.32
N ALA A 316 8.46 -15.33 -0.22
CA ALA A 316 7.67 -16.46 0.26
C ALA A 316 6.27 -16.03 0.72
N ASP A 317 6.17 -14.93 1.48
CA ASP A 317 4.88 -14.37 1.90
C ASP A 317 4.05 -13.92 0.69
N ALA A 318 4.67 -13.23 -0.26
CA ALA A 318 4.06 -12.83 -1.52
C ALA A 318 3.50 -14.01 -2.34
N HIS A 319 4.21 -15.15 -2.37
CA HIS A 319 3.72 -16.37 -3.02
C HIS A 319 2.56 -17.03 -2.23
N GLY A 320 2.66 -17.10 -0.90
CA GLY A 320 1.76 -17.93 -0.08
C GLY A 320 0.51 -17.25 0.49
N MET A 321 0.56 -15.94 0.76
CA MET A 321 -0.52 -15.28 1.53
C MET A 321 -1.84 -15.16 0.76
N LEU A 322 -1.82 -15.02 -0.57
CA LEU A 322 -3.04 -14.80 -1.37
C LEU A 322 -4.01 -15.99 -1.30
N GLU A 323 -3.50 -17.22 -1.32
CA GLU A 323 -4.32 -18.44 -1.21
C GLU A 323 -5.03 -18.51 0.15
N LEU A 324 -4.32 -18.16 1.22
CA LEU A 324 -4.88 -18.12 2.57
C LEU A 324 -5.88 -16.98 2.74
N ALA A 325 -5.62 -15.83 2.10
CA ALA A 325 -6.51 -14.68 2.10
C ALA A 325 -7.83 -14.96 1.37
N LEU A 326 -7.80 -15.66 0.23
CA LEU A 326 -9.00 -16.11 -0.50
C LEU A 326 -9.78 -17.24 0.21
N ALA A 327 -9.13 -17.93 1.14
CA ALA A 327 -9.77 -18.93 1.99
C ALA A 327 -10.50 -18.31 3.20
N ASP A 328 -10.18 -17.07 3.57
CA ASP A 328 -10.84 -16.33 4.64
C ASP A 328 -12.29 -15.99 4.26
N PRO A 329 -13.29 -16.16 5.15
CA PRO A 329 -14.67 -15.76 4.88
C PRO A 329 -14.91 -14.24 4.99
N ASP A 330 -13.97 -13.48 5.55
CA ASP A 330 -14.06 -12.04 5.74
C ASP A 330 -13.13 -11.28 4.78
N PRO A 331 -13.30 -9.96 4.56
CA PRO A 331 -12.43 -9.20 3.66
C PRO A 331 -10.99 -9.18 4.15
N VAL A 332 -10.06 -9.49 3.23
CA VAL A 332 -8.61 -9.40 3.49
C VAL A 332 -7.99 -8.31 2.63
N VAL A 333 -7.28 -7.37 3.25
CA VAL A 333 -6.51 -6.34 2.55
C VAL A 333 -5.03 -6.72 2.56
N ILE A 334 -4.41 -6.76 1.38
CA ILE A 334 -2.99 -7.07 1.19
C ILE A 334 -2.24 -5.83 0.69
N PHE A 335 -1.26 -5.40 1.46
CA PHE A 335 -0.39 -4.26 1.15
C PHE A 335 0.97 -4.72 0.62
N GLU A 336 1.21 -4.44 -0.66
CA GLU A 336 2.40 -4.86 -1.39
C GLU A 336 3.33 -3.66 -1.60
N HIS A 337 4.48 -3.66 -0.94
CA HIS A 337 5.32 -2.48 -0.91
C HIS A 337 6.08 -2.27 -2.24
N ALA A 338 5.97 -1.09 -2.84
CA ALA A 338 6.42 -0.82 -4.22
C ALA A 338 7.93 -1.04 -4.47
N LEU A 339 8.76 -0.94 -3.41
CA LEU A 339 10.18 -1.29 -3.47
C LEU A 339 10.42 -2.80 -3.65
N LEU A 340 9.55 -3.65 -3.10
CA LEU A 340 9.77 -5.10 -3.02
C LEU A 340 9.57 -5.81 -4.37
N TYR A 341 8.76 -5.28 -5.29
CA TYR A 341 8.47 -5.92 -6.59
C TYR A 341 9.70 -6.37 -7.41
N ASN A 342 10.85 -5.69 -7.25
CA ASN A 342 12.11 -6.01 -7.94
C ASN A 342 13.10 -6.79 -7.07
N MET A 343 12.76 -7.10 -5.81
CA MET A 343 13.52 -8.04 -4.99
C MET A 343 13.47 -9.41 -5.66
N GLU A 344 14.59 -10.14 -5.61
CA GLU A 344 14.73 -11.46 -6.20
C GLU A 344 15.54 -12.40 -5.30
N ILE A 345 15.09 -13.65 -5.23
CA ILE A 345 15.83 -14.77 -4.62
C ILE A 345 16.13 -15.84 -5.67
N GLU A 346 17.01 -16.77 -5.31
CA GLU A 346 17.04 -18.09 -5.95
C GLU A 346 15.71 -18.81 -5.69
N ARG A 347 15.06 -19.36 -6.73
CA ARG A 347 13.79 -20.07 -6.59
C ARG A 347 14.01 -21.31 -5.70
N PRO A 348 13.30 -21.44 -4.57
CA PRO A 348 13.44 -22.62 -3.72
C PRO A 348 12.81 -23.84 -4.41
N ALA A 349 13.35 -25.04 -4.12
CA ALA A 349 12.80 -26.29 -4.63
C ALA A 349 11.35 -26.55 -4.17
N SER A 350 10.99 -26.02 -2.99
CA SER A 350 9.62 -25.93 -2.48
C SER A 350 9.45 -24.66 -1.66
N TRP A 351 8.28 -24.03 -1.72
CA TRP A 351 7.99 -22.86 -0.89
C TRP A 351 7.83 -23.26 0.58
N PRO A 352 8.38 -22.47 1.52
CA PRO A 352 8.14 -22.68 2.94
C PRO A 352 6.66 -22.43 3.26
N ARG A 353 6.18 -23.04 4.35
CA ARG A 353 4.81 -22.79 4.82
C ARG A 353 4.66 -21.34 5.24
N VAL A 354 3.60 -20.71 4.75
CA VAL A 354 3.15 -19.36 5.11
C VAL A 354 1.89 -19.49 5.98
N ASP A 355 1.72 -18.56 6.92
CA ASP A 355 0.45 -18.29 7.60
C ASP A 355 0.06 -16.80 7.45
N ILE A 356 -1.17 -16.50 7.88
CA ILE A 356 -1.78 -15.15 7.93
C ILE A 356 -2.39 -14.87 9.31
N SER A 357 -1.74 -15.37 10.36
CA SER A 357 -2.22 -15.30 11.76
C SER A 357 -1.16 -14.88 12.77
N SER A 358 0.12 -14.94 12.41
CA SER A 358 1.25 -14.73 13.33
C SER A 358 2.38 -13.93 12.69
N ALA A 359 3.11 -13.21 13.55
CA ALA A 359 4.36 -12.57 13.20
C ALA A 359 5.47 -13.62 12.98
N ALA A 360 6.57 -13.23 12.33
CA ALA A 360 7.73 -14.09 12.16
C ALA A 360 9.00 -13.45 12.72
N VAL A 361 9.74 -14.21 13.52
CA VAL A 361 11.12 -13.86 13.88
C VAL A 361 12.01 -14.11 12.66
N ARG A 362 12.66 -13.05 12.15
CA ARG A 362 13.50 -13.06 10.93
C ARG A 362 14.99 -13.09 11.23
N ALA A 363 15.39 -12.65 12.42
CA ALA A 363 16.73 -12.79 12.99
C ALA A 363 16.58 -12.92 14.51
N SER A 364 17.37 -13.76 15.17
CA SER A 364 17.33 -13.93 16.63
C SER A 364 18.37 -13.05 17.31
N GLY A 365 18.02 -12.54 18.49
CA GLY A 365 18.88 -11.70 19.31
C GLY A 365 18.45 -11.73 20.77
N LYS A 366 19.14 -10.98 21.63
CA LYS A 366 18.92 -10.98 23.08
C LYS A 366 19.03 -9.62 23.75
N ASP A 367 19.57 -8.62 23.05
CA ASP A 367 19.88 -7.31 23.63
C ASP A 367 18.78 -6.28 23.32
N ILE A 368 18.04 -6.45 22.20
CA ILE A 368 16.94 -5.58 21.80
C ILE A 368 16.01 -6.27 20.78
N THR A 369 14.71 -5.99 20.84
CA THR A 369 13.72 -6.38 19.80
C THR A 369 13.52 -5.24 18.80
N LEU A 370 13.57 -5.53 17.50
CA LEU A 370 13.24 -4.63 16.40
C LEU A 370 11.96 -5.14 15.71
N ILE A 371 10.87 -4.39 15.80
CA ILE A 371 9.56 -4.78 15.26
C ILE A 371 9.32 -3.99 13.98
N CYS A 372 9.02 -4.66 12.87
CA CYS A 372 8.89 -4.05 11.55
C CYS A 372 7.82 -4.76 10.70
N TYR A 373 7.51 -4.22 9.51
CA TYR A 373 6.61 -4.87 8.55
C TYR A 373 6.82 -4.37 7.10
N GLY A 374 6.38 -5.15 6.12
CA GLY A 374 6.37 -4.76 4.71
C GLY A 374 7.72 -4.23 4.21
N GLY A 375 7.74 -3.04 3.61
CA GLY A 375 8.94 -2.41 3.05
C GLY A 375 10.05 -2.08 4.06
N THR A 376 9.73 -2.05 5.36
CA THR A 376 10.72 -1.72 6.42
C THR A 376 11.59 -2.92 6.82
N LEU A 377 11.22 -4.16 6.47
CA LEU A 377 11.96 -5.35 6.90
C LEU A 377 13.42 -5.35 6.43
N GLY A 378 13.68 -5.05 5.15
CA GLY A 378 15.05 -5.03 4.61
C GLY A 378 15.96 -4.04 5.34
N LYS A 379 15.46 -2.82 5.59
CA LYS A 379 16.16 -1.76 6.36
C LYS A 379 16.41 -2.17 7.81
N THR A 380 15.50 -2.96 8.39
CA THR A 380 15.58 -3.44 9.79
C THR A 380 16.59 -4.59 9.93
N LEU A 381 16.64 -5.51 8.96
CA LEU A 381 17.66 -6.56 8.89
C LEU A 381 19.07 -5.97 8.66
N GLU A 382 19.19 -4.93 7.81
CA GLU A 382 20.44 -4.19 7.64
C GLU A 382 20.88 -3.54 8.97
N ALA A 383 19.97 -2.87 9.68
CA ALA A 383 20.25 -2.30 10.99
C ALA A 383 20.65 -3.35 12.04
N ALA A 384 20.02 -4.54 12.03
CA ALA A 384 20.40 -5.65 12.89
C ALA A 384 21.82 -6.17 12.57
N GLY A 385 22.21 -6.24 11.29
CA GLY A 385 23.57 -6.58 10.88
C GLY A 385 24.62 -5.55 11.33
N LEU A 386 24.29 -4.25 11.25
CA LEU A 386 25.15 -3.17 11.75
C LEU A 386 25.30 -3.23 13.28
N LEU A 387 24.21 -3.50 14.01
CA LEU A 387 24.24 -3.70 15.47
C LEU A 387 25.07 -4.93 15.87
N ALA A 388 24.95 -6.04 15.12
CA ALA A 388 25.72 -7.26 15.38
C ALA A 388 27.24 -7.04 15.22
N ALA A 389 27.66 -6.19 14.27
CA ALA A 389 29.07 -5.79 14.11
C ALA A 389 29.62 -5.01 15.32
N GLU A 390 28.74 -4.43 16.15
CA GLU A 390 29.08 -3.75 17.42
C GLU A 390 28.77 -4.61 18.66
N GLY A 391 28.55 -5.92 18.47
CA GLY A 391 28.28 -6.86 19.55
C GLY A 391 26.90 -6.66 20.21
N ILE A 392 25.91 -6.19 19.45
CA ILE A 392 24.51 -6.04 19.89
C ILE A 392 23.64 -7.01 19.08
N GLY A 393 23.16 -8.07 19.73
CA GLY A 393 22.27 -9.07 19.12
C GLY A 393 20.82 -8.59 19.12
N ALA A 394 20.36 -8.07 17.99
CA ALA A 394 18.98 -7.63 17.78
C ALA A 394 18.08 -8.76 17.26
N GLU A 395 16.95 -9.02 17.95
CA GLU A 395 15.89 -9.89 17.45
C GLU A 395 14.98 -9.10 16.52
N VAL A 396 14.73 -9.58 15.29
CA VAL A 396 13.90 -8.88 14.30
C VAL A 396 12.57 -9.60 14.14
N ILE A 397 11.48 -8.93 14.49
CA ILE A 397 10.11 -9.39 14.23
C ILE A 397 9.56 -8.69 12.99
N ASP A 398 9.09 -9.48 12.04
CA ASP A 398 8.23 -9.03 10.94
C ASP A 398 6.78 -9.33 11.32
N LEU A 399 5.95 -8.30 11.47
CA LEU A 399 4.58 -8.44 11.93
C LEU A 399 3.73 -9.32 10.99
N ARG A 400 3.93 -9.19 9.67
CA ARG A 400 3.22 -9.87 8.56
C ARG A 400 1.71 -9.63 8.50
N VAL A 401 1.02 -9.75 9.63
CA VAL A 401 -0.38 -9.46 9.88
C VAL A 401 -0.44 -8.19 10.74
N LEU A 402 -1.08 -7.15 10.22
CA LEU A 402 -1.25 -5.87 10.91
C LEU A 402 -2.60 -5.79 11.63
N ARG A 403 -3.55 -6.62 11.21
CA ARG A 403 -4.82 -6.84 11.90
C ARG A 403 -5.30 -8.30 11.71
N PRO A 404 -5.55 -9.07 12.78
CA PRO A 404 -5.18 -8.78 14.17
C PRO A 404 -3.66 -8.79 14.37
N LEU A 405 -3.16 -8.06 15.38
CA LEU A 405 -1.75 -8.12 15.78
C LEU A 405 -1.47 -9.39 16.59
N ASP A 406 -0.28 -9.95 16.40
CA ASP A 406 0.26 -11.07 17.19
C ASP A 406 0.95 -10.56 18.46
N ASP A 407 0.14 -10.12 19.42
CA ASP A 407 0.60 -9.63 20.71
C ASP A 407 1.45 -10.68 21.47
N ALA A 408 1.24 -11.98 21.21
CA ALA A 408 1.96 -13.07 21.87
C ALA A 408 3.42 -13.14 21.43
N THR A 409 3.69 -13.18 20.11
CA THR A 409 5.07 -13.15 19.58
C THR A 409 5.78 -11.84 19.95
N ILE A 410 5.08 -10.71 19.85
CA ILE A 410 5.62 -9.39 20.21
C ILE A 410 6.05 -9.36 21.68
N CYS A 411 5.15 -9.70 22.62
CA CYS A 411 5.44 -9.60 24.05
C CYS A 411 6.44 -10.66 24.52
N ALA A 412 6.46 -11.86 23.91
CA ALA A 412 7.46 -12.89 24.23
C ALA A 412 8.90 -12.42 23.93
N SER A 413 9.10 -11.76 22.78
CA SER A 413 10.41 -11.19 22.41
C SER A 413 10.80 -10.03 23.32
N VAL A 414 9.88 -9.10 23.59
CA VAL A 414 10.14 -7.96 24.50
C VAL A 414 10.52 -8.44 25.90
N ARG A 415 9.90 -9.51 26.39
CA ARG A 415 10.25 -10.16 27.67
C ARG A 415 11.63 -10.81 27.69
N ALA A 416 12.17 -11.18 26.53
CA ALA A 416 13.50 -11.78 26.41
C ALA A 416 14.61 -10.73 26.24
N THR A 417 14.31 -9.56 25.67
CA THR A 417 15.29 -8.51 25.33
C THR A 417 15.21 -7.25 26.20
N HIS A 418 14.10 -7.09 26.92
CA HIS A 418 13.77 -5.96 27.80
C HIS A 418 13.71 -4.57 27.12
N ARG A 419 13.84 -4.49 25.79
CA ARG A 419 13.94 -3.23 25.01
C ARG A 419 13.34 -3.43 23.62
N ALA A 420 12.62 -2.44 23.10
CA ALA A 420 12.10 -2.52 21.73
C ALA A 420 12.14 -1.21 20.95
N VAL A 421 12.41 -1.34 19.64
CA VAL A 421 12.21 -0.29 18.63
C VAL A 421 11.17 -0.77 17.61
N VAL A 422 10.14 0.03 17.36
CA VAL A 422 9.17 -0.23 16.28
C VAL A 422 9.52 0.60 15.04
N VAL A 423 9.59 -0.03 13.87
CA VAL A 423 9.92 0.58 12.58
C VAL A 423 8.68 0.54 11.69
N ASP A 424 8.29 1.71 11.18
CA ASP A 424 6.98 1.97 10.56
C ASP A 424 7.20 2.98 9.44
N GLU A 425 6.78 2.71 8.19
CA GLU A 425 6.94 3.69 7.09
C GLU A 425 5.83 4.76 7.09
N GLY A 426 4.78 4.59 7.89
CA GLY A 426 3.78 5.60 8.17
C GLY A 426 4.35 6.83 8.91
N TRP A 427 3.57 7.91 8.92
CA TRP A 427 3.86 9.08 9.75
C TRP A 427 3.77 8.76 11.23
N LYS A 428 4.52 9.48 12.06
CA LYS A 428 4.65 9.18 13.49
C LYS A 428 3.34 9.36 14.28
N THR A 429 2.54 10.38 14.03
CA THR A 429 1.28 10.59 14.77
C THR A 429 0.21 9.58 14.34
N CYS A 430 -0.44 8.94 15.31
CA CYS A 430 -1.47 7.91 15.11
C CYS A 430 -1.04 6.72 14.21
N SER A 431 0.24 6.36 14.25
CA SER A 431 0.85 5.29 13.45
C SER A 431 0.58 3.90 14.02
N LEU A 432 0.82 2.83 13.24
CA LEU A 432 0.71 1.46 13.75
C LEU A 432 1.74 1.19 14.87
N ALA A 433 2.92 1.77 14.78
CA ALA A 433 3.89 1.75 15.87
C ALA A 433 3.36 2.36 17.19
N ALA A 434 2.40 3.29 17.15
CA ALA A 434 1.77 3.78 18.38
C ALA A 434 0.92 2.69 19.05
N GLU A 435 0.14 1.94 18.28
CA GLU A 435 -0.66 0.81 18.78
C GLU A 435 0.25 -0.31 19.31
N VAL A 436 1.27 -0.72 18.56
CA VAL A 436 2.24 -1.73 19.01
C VAL A 436 2.91 -1.31 20.33
N MET A 437 3.31 -0.04 20.46
CA MET A 437 3.87 0.47 21.72
C MET A 437 2.86 0.47 22.87
N ALA A 438 1.59 0.78 22.60
CA ALA A 438 0.52 0.71 23.60
C ALA A 438 0.32 -0.73 24.10
N ARG A 439 0.19 -1.71 23.18
CA ARG A 439 0.05 -3.14 23.53
C ARG A 439 1.20 -3.66 24.39
N ILE A 440 2.44 -3.33 24.02
CA ILE A 440 3.62 -3.72 24.81
C ILE A 440 3.57 -3.06 26.20
N THR A 441 3.13 -1.80 26.29
CA THR A 441 2.98 -1.09 27.58
C THR A 441 1.85 -1.69 28.44
N GLU A 442 0.78 -2.19 27.83
CA GLU A 442 -0.32 -2.83 28.56
C GLU A 442 0.02 -4.24 29.04
N GLN A 443 0.87 -4.97 28.30
CA GLN A 443 1.09 -6.42 28.49
C GLN A 443 2.49 -6.81 29.00
N ALA A 444 3.50 -5.94 28.85
CA ALA A 444 4.90 -6.23 29.16
C ALA A 444 5.68 -5.03 29.76
N PHE A 445 4.98 -4.01 30.31
CA PHE A 445 5.66 -2.81 30.84
C PHE A 445 6.64 -3.10 31.99
N TYR A 446 6.34 -4.05 32.87
CA TYR A 446 7.25 -4.45 33.96
C TYR A 446 8.48 -5.23 33.47
N ASP A 447 8.48 -5.66 32.21
CA ASP A 447 9.58 -6.37 31.57
C ASP A 447 10.53 -5.40 30.82
N LEU A 448 10.25 -4.08 30.81
CA LEU A 448 11.04 -3.08 30.09
C LEU A 448 12.13 -2.42 30.95
N ASP A 449 13.38 -2.52 30.48
CA ASP A 449 14.55 -1.82 31.05
C ASP A 449 14.65 -0.36 30.56
N ALA A 450 13.96 -0.02 29.46
CA ALA A 450 14.05 1.27 28.79
C ALA A 450 12.70 1.65 28.15
N PRO A 451 12.39 2.94 27.94
CA PRO A 451 11.20 3.34 27.20
C PRO A 451 11.23 2.78 25.78
N LEU A 452 10.07 2.42 25.25
CA LEU A 452 9.94 1.99 23.86
C LEU A 452 10.32 3.13 22.89
N ALA A 453 11.05 2.80 21.83
CA ALA A 453 11.37 3.74 20.75
C ALA A 453 10.60 3.40 19.47
N ARG A 454 10.49 4.38 18.57
CA ARG A 454 9.95 4.15 17.22
C ARG A 454 10.61 5.03 16.17
N VAL A 455 10.83 4.43 15.00
CA VAL A 455 11.42 5.06 13.82
C VAL A 455 10.35 5.07 12.72
N CYS A 456 9.72 6.23 12.58
CA CYS A 456 8.64 6.50 11.63
C CYS A 456 9.12 7.41 10.50
N SER A 457 8.31 7.58 9.45
CA SER A 457 8.51 8.66 8.48
C SER A 457 8.37 10.04 9.13
N ALA A 458 9.12 11.01 8.63
CA ALA A 458 8.99 12.42 8.98
C ALA A 458 7.58 12.93 8.63
N GLU A 459 7.02 13.80 9.47
CA GLU A 459 5.63 14.28 9.36
C GLU A 459 5.49 15.40 8.32
N VAL A 460 5.80 15.03 7.07
CA VAL A 460 5.70 15.85 5.87
C VAL A 460 5.10 15.02 4.73
N PRO A 461 4.45 15.66 3.73
CA PRO A 461 4.20 15.02 2.44
C PRO A 461 5.53 14.60 1.81
N ILE A 462 5.62 13.38 1.27
CA ILE A 462 6.89 12.81 0.80
C ILE A 462 7.51 13.69 -0.30
N PRO A 463 8.75 14.20 -0.11
CA PRO A 463 9.42 15.03 -1.11
C PRO A 463 9.82 14.25 -2.37
N TYR A 464 9.85 14.92 -3.53
CA TYR A 464 10.32 14.33 -4.79
C TYR A 464 11.85 14.15 -4.88
N ALA A 465 12.61 15.09 -4.31
CA ALA A 465 14.07 15.09 -4.42
C ALA A 465 14.64 13.91 -3.61
N LYS A 466 15.38 13.00 -4.27
CA LYS A 466 15.88 11.74 -3.69
C LYS A 466 16.43 11.86 -2.26
N HIS A 467 17.36 12.79 -2.02
CA HIS A 467 17.96 12.98 -0.69
C HIS A 467 16.95 13.43 0.39
N MET A 468 15.89 14.13 0.00
CA MET A 468 14.79 14.54 0.89
C MET A 468 13.77 13.40 1.09
N GLU A 469 13.52 12.57 0.07
CA GLU A 469 12.74 11.32 0.21
C GLU A 469 13.45 10.38 1.18
N GLU A 470 14.74 10.11 0.96
CA GLU A 470 15.58 9.28 1.84
C GLU A 470 15.64 9.84 3.27
N ALA A 471 15.75 11.16 3.43
CA ALA A 471 15.73 11.81 4.75
C ALA A 471 14.36 11.74 5.44
N ALA A 472 13.25 11.72 4.69
CA ALA A 472 11.90 11.60 5.24
C ALA A 472 11.64 10.18 5.78
N LEU A 473 11.99 9.14 5.02
CA LEU A 473 11.66 7.75 5.34
C LEU A 473 12.50 7.16 6.51
N PRO A 474 12.07 6.04 7.11
CA PRO A 474 12.93 5.21 7.96
C PRO A 474 14.19 4.79 7.19
N GLN A 475 15.33 4.78 7.89
CA GLN A 475 16.65 4.41 7.36
C GLN A 475 17.42 3.56 8.37
N PRO A 476 18.28 2.62 7.94
CA PRO A 476 19.07 1.76 8.83
C PRO A 476 19.81 2.54 9.93
N ALA A 477 20.48 3.65 9.57
CA ALA A 477 21.18 4.51 10.53
C ALA A 477 20.27 5.08 11.64
N LYS A 478 19.01 5.42 11.33
CA LYS A 478 18.03 5.88 12.33
C LYS A 478 17.60 4.75 13.28
N ILE A 479 17.50 3.52 12.75
CA ILE A 479 17.15 2.31 13.53
C ILE A 479 18.29 1.96 14.48
N VAL A 480 19.54 1.94 13.98
CA VAL A 480 20.75 1.71 14.80
C VAL A 480 20.87 2.77 15.90
N ALA A 481 20.68 4.06 15.58
CA ALA A 481 20.74 5.14 16.56
C ALA A 481 19.66 5.01 17.65
N ALA A 482 18.42 4.65 17.28
CA ALA A 482 17.34 4.40 18.24
C ALA A 482 17.66 3.21 19.15
N ALA A 483 18.17 2.11 18.60
CA ALA A 483 18.56 0.92 19.35
C ALA A 483 19.70 1.20 20.35
N LYS A 484 20.75 1.89 19.90
CA LYS A 484 21.88 2.32 20.75
C LYS A 484 21.44 3.20 21.92
N ALA A 485 20.55 4.16 21.65
CA ALA A 485 20.02 5.06 22.68
C ALA A 485 19.29 4.28 23.81
N LEU A 486 18.52 3.24 23.49
CA LEU A 486 17.88 2.38 24.50
C LEU A 486 18.87 1.48 25.27
N LEU A 487 20.03 1.22 24.69
CA LEU A 487 21.14 0.48 25.31
C LEU A 487 22.12 1.37 26.08
N GLY A 488 21.87 2.68 26.17
CA GLY A 488 22.77 3.64 26.82
C GLY A 488 24.11 3.82 26.09
N ARG A 489 24.15 3.52 24.78
CA ARG A 489 25.35 3.66 23.92
C ARG A 489 25.17 4.88 23.01
N SER A 490 26.25 5.65 22.82
CA SER A 490 26.33 6.81 21.91
C SER A 490 27.00 6.45 20.60
#